data_AF-A0A447T5F2-F1
#
_entry.id   AF-A0A447T5F2-F1
#
_cell.length_a   1.000
_cell.length_b   1.000
_cell.length_c   1.000
_cell.angle_alpha   90.00
_cell.angle_beta   90.00
_cell.angle_gamma   90.00
#
_symmetry.space_group_name_H-M   'P 1'
#
loop_
_entity.id
_entity.type
_entity.pdbx_description
1 polymer ?
#
loop_
_entity_poly.entity_id
_entity_poly.type
_entity_poly.pdbx_seq_one_letter_code
_entity_poly.pdbx_strand_id
1 'polypeptide(L)'
;MHSLAQALSLFGARFYFVSPEVLAMPDYICEELDEKGISYTVADSLEAVIPEVDVLYMTRVQRERFDEAEFRKIQGQYALRADMLKHARPA
;
A
#
# COMPACT_ATOMS: atom_id res chain seq x y z
N MET A 1 8.78 3.22 -3.23
CA MET A 1 8.36 2.58 -1.97
C MET A 1 9.29 1.45 -1.54
N HIS A 2 10.06 0.85 -2.46
CA HIS A 2 10.88 -0.34 -2.17
C HIS A 2 11.92 -0.09 -1.06
N SER A 3 12.65 1.02 -1.13
CA SER A 3 13.65 1.36 -0.10
C SER A 3 13.05 1.54 1.31
N LEU A 4 11.80 1.99 1.42
CA LEU A 4 11.14 2.12 2.72
C LEU A 4 10.76 0.75 3.28
N ALA A 5 10.22 -0.15 2.44
CA ALA A 5 9.92 -1.51 2.84
C ALA A 5 11.19 -2.25 3.31
N GLN A 6 12.29 -2.12 2.56
CA GLN A 6 13.59 -2.69 2.91
C GLN A 6 14.16 -2.11 4.21
N ALA A 7 14.01 -0.81 4.47
CA ALA A 7 14.49 -0.20 5.70
C ALA A 7 13.66 -0.63 6.92
N LEU A 8 12.33 -0.58 6.82
CA LEU A 8 11.42 -0.98 7.90
C LEU A 8 11.47 -2.50 8.18
N SER A 9 11.90 -3.27 7.18
CA SER A 9 12.19 -4.70 7.30
C SER A 9 13.21 -5.02 8.40
N LEU A 10 14.12 -4.07 8.71
CA LEU A 10 15.11 -4.22 9.78
C LEU A 10 14.54 -4.05 11.19
N PHE A 11 13.28 -3.60 11.30
CA PHE A 11 12.63 -3.26 12.57
C PHE A 11 11.41 -4.13 12.89
N GLY A 12 11.18 -5.20 12.11
CA GLY A 12 10.06 -6.13 12.35
C GLY A 12 8.69 -5.55 12.03
N ALA A 13 8.61 -4.56 11.13
CA ALA A 13 7.33 -4.00 10.70
C ALA A 13 6.51 -5.04 9.92
N ARG A 14 5.18 -5.03 10.13
CA ARG A 14 4.22 -5.74 9.26
C ARG A 14 3.69 -4.79 8.19
N PHE A 15 3.65 -5.25 6.94
CA PHE A 15 3.22 -4.42 5.82
C PHE A 15 1.80 -4.74 5.35
N TYR A 16 1.10 -3.71 4.90
CA TYR A 16 -0.12 -3.84 4.11
C TYR A 16 0.10 -3.13 2.77
N PHE A 17 -0.04 -3.86 1.66
CA PHE A 17 0.08 -3.32 0.31
C PHE A 17 -1.31 -3.12 -0.27
N VAL A 18 -1.65 -1.86 -0.57
CA VAL A 18 -2.95 -1.47 -1.11
C VAL A 18 -2.74 -0.72 -2.42
N SER A 19 -3.06 -1.38 -3.52
CA SER A 19 -2.86 -0.86 -4.87
C SER A 19 -3.73 -1.60 -5.88
N PRO A 20 -4.04 -1.02 -7.04
CA PRO A 20 -4.59 -1.78 -8.15
C PRO A 20 -3.57 -2.85 -8.58
N GLU A 21 -4.05 -3.95 -9.18
CA GLU A 21 -3.21 -5.08 -9.64
C GLU A 21 -2.04 -4.62 -10.53
N VAL A 22 -2.30 -3.65 -11.41
CA VAL A 22 -1.31 -3.08 -12.34
C VAL A 22 -0.16 -2.32 -11.63
N LEU A 23 -0.38 -1.94 -10.37
CA LEU A 23 0.56 -1.23 -9.50
C LEU A 23 0.96 -2.07 -8.27
N ALA A 24 0.71 -3.37 -8.30
CA ALA A 24 1.05 -4.29 -7.21
C ALA A 24 2.54 -4.23 -6.85
N MET A 25 2.84 -4.59 -5.60
CA MET A 25 4.22 -4.76 -5.16
C MET A 25 4.90 -5.81 -6.05
N PRO A 26 6.07 -5.53 -6.64
CA PRO A 26 6.78 -6.52 -7.45
C PRO A 26 7.15 -7.77 -6.65
N ASP A 27 7.05 -8.94 -7.30
CA ASP A 27 7.27 -10.25 -6.67
C ASP A 27 8.62 -10.35 -5.96
N TYR A 28 9.70 -9.82 -6.56
CA TYR A 28 11.02 -9.87 -5.94
C TYR A 28 11.12 -9.16 -4.58
N ILE A 29 10.28 -8.15 -4.32
CA ILE A 29 10.21 -7.51 -3.00
C ILE A 29 9.43 -8.40 -2.03
N CYS A 30 8.34 -9.00 -2.49
CA CYS A 30 7.56 -9.95 -1.70
C CYS A 30 8.43 -11.16 -1.28
N GLU A 31 9.19 -11.72 -2.23
CA GLU A 31 10.17 -12.78 -1.99
C GLU A 31 11.24 -12.35 -0.98
N GLU A 32 11.79 -11.14 -1.08
CA GLU A 32 12.77 -10.61 -0.11
C GLU A 32 12.16 -10.50 1.31
N LEU A 33 10.89 -10.13 1.42
CA LEU A 33 10.19 -10.07 2.71
C LEU A 33 9.94 -11.47 3.27
N ASP A 34 9.56 -12.43 2.42
CA ASP A 34 9.34 -13.83 2.80
C ASP A 34 10.64 -14.49 3.28
N GLU A 35 11.76 -14.28 2.58
CA GLU A 35 13.09 -14.76 2.99
C GLU A 35 13.53 -14.23 4.36
N LYS A 36 13.14 -12.99 4.67
CA LYS A 36 13.41 -12.35 5.97
C LYS A 36 12.38 -12.70 7.04
N GLY A 37 11.35 -13.47 6.72
CA GLY A 37 10.28 -13.84 7.64
C GLY A 37 9.38 -12.66 8.04
N ILE A 38 9.24 -11.67 7.17
CA ILE A 38 8.51 -10.43 7.45
C ILE A 38 7.08 -10.55 6.92
N SER A 39 6.10 -10.37 7.80
CA SER A 39 4.70 -10.48 7.43
C SER A 39 4.24 -9.31 6.56
N TYR A 40 3.58 -9.62 5.45
CA TYR A 40 2.85 -8.65 4.66
C TYR A 40 1.46 -9.17 4.28
N THR A 41 0.58 -8.27 3.85
CA THR A 41 -0.76 -8.59 3.37
C THR A 41 -1.08 -7.70 2.18
N VAL A 42 -1.53 -8.28 1.07
CA VAL A 42 -2.10 -7.52 -0.04
C VAL A 42 -3.58 -7.32 0.26
N ALA A 43 -4.05 -6.07 0.17
CA ALA A 43 -5.42 -5.70 0.49
C ALA A 43 -6.03 -4.86 -0.62
N ASP A 44 -7.34 -5.04 -0.83
CA ASP A 44 -8.05 -4.48 -1.98
C ASP A 44 -8.51 -3.03 -1.76
N SER A 45 -8.60 -2.58 -0.50
CA SER A 45 -9.12 -1.24 -0.16
C SER A 45 -8.43 -0.61 1.04
N LEU A 46 -8.50 0.72 1.13
CA LEU A 46 -7.98 1.48 2.26
C LEU A 46 -8.82 1.23 3.52
N GLU A 47 -10.13 1.10 3.37
CA GLU A 47 -11.09 0.88 4.45
C GLU A 47 -10.79 -0.40 5.23
N ALA A 48 -10.34 -1.45 4.55
CA ALA A 48 -10.00 -2.72 5.18
C ALA A 48 -8.74 -2.63 6.05
N VAL A 49 -7.81 -1.73 5.72
CA VAL A 49 -6.51 -1.63 6.41
C VAL A 49 -6.44 -0.51 7.44
N ILE A 50 -7.23 0.56 7.28
CA ILE A 50 -7.21 1.74 8.17
C ILE A 50 -7.34 1.37 9.67
N PRO A 51 -8.21 0.42 10.09
CA PRO A 51 -8.30 0.02 11.50
C PRO A 51 -7.08 -0.75 12.02
N GLU A 52 -6.26 -1.30 11.12
CA GLU A 52 -5.17 -2.23 11.42
C GLU A 52 -3.78 -1.59 11.41
N VAL A 53 -3.63 -0.42 10.79
CA VAL A 53 -2.33 0.21 10.55
C VAL A 53 -2.02 1.31 11.54
N ASP A 54 -0.76 1.36 11.98
CA ASP A 54 -0.23 2.45 12.79
C ASP A 54 0.31 3.61 11.92
N VAL A 55 0.71 3.31 10.68
CA VAL A 55 1.20 4.28 9.69
C VAL A 55 0.57 4.01 8.33
N LEU A 56 -0.15 4.98 7.79
CA LEU A 56 -0.67 4.96 6.42
C LEU A 56 0.23 5.77 5.49
N TYR A 57 1.07 5.10 4.68
CA TYR A 57 2.01 5.75 3.76
C TYR A 57 1.44 5.81 2.33
N MET A 58 0.88 6.96 1.94
CA MET A 58 0.31 7.16 0.60
C MET A 58 1.38 7.52 -0.44
N THR A 59 1.26 6.95 -1.64
CA THR A 59 2.11 7.33 -2.78
C THR A 59 1.29 8.02 -3.87
N ARG A 60 1.93 8.90 -4.65
CA ARG A 60 1.28 9.55 -5.80
C ARG A 60 1.19 8.56 -6.96
N VAL A 61 -0.02 8.41 -7.53
CA VAL A 61 -0.19 7.71 -8.81
C VAL A 61 0.56 8.49 -9.90
N GLN A 62 1.48 7.83 -10.59
CA GLN A 62 2.28 8.41 -11.66
C GLN A 62 1.50 8.32 -12.98
N ARG A 63 0.68 9.34 -13.28
CA ARG A 63 -0.17 9.40 -14.47
C ARG A 63 0.61 9.14 -15.76
N GLU A 64 1.86 9.58 -15.83
CA GLU A 64 2.77 9.39 -16.95
C GLU A 64 3.04 7.92 -17.32
N ARG A 65 2.65 6.96 -16.47
CA ARG A 65 2.80 5.51 -16.71
C ARG A 65 1.57 4.85 -17.34
N PHE A 66 0.50 5.60 -17.57
CA PHE A 66 -0.80 5.05 -17.99
C PHE A 66 -1.32 5.73 -19.24
N ASP A 67 -2.02 4.96 -20.08
CA ASP A 67 -2.88 5.57 -21.07
C ASP A 67 -4.12 6.21 -20.41
N GLU A 68 -4.89 6.98 -21.18
CA GLU A 68 -6.04 7.70 -20.64
C GLU A 68 -7.16 6.77 -20.15
N ALA A 69 -7.33 5.60 -20.78
CA ALA A 69 -8.37 4.65 -20.42
C ALA A 69 -8.03 3.90 -19.13
N GLU A 70 -6.78 3.49 -18.96
CA GLU A 70 -6.24 2.88 -17.74
C GLU A 70 -6.25 3.87 -16.58
N PHE A 71 -5.80 5.11 -16.81
CA PHE A 71 -5.79 6.14 -15.78
C PHE A 71 -7.20 6.42 -15.25
N ARG A 72 -8.21 6.52 -16.13
CA ARG A 72 -9.60 6.72 -15.72
C ARG A 72 -10.15 5.61 -14.84
N LYS A 73 -9.71 4.36 -15.04
CA LYS A 73 -10.13 3.23 -14.19
C LYS A 73 -9.54 3.36 -12.79
N ILE A 74 -8.28 3.74 -12.68
CA ILE A 74 -7.53 3.79 -11.40
C ILE A 74 -7.80 5.09 -10.62
N GLN A 75 -8.10 6.18 -11.33
CA GLN A 75 -8.25 7.51 -10.74
C GLN A 75 -9.35 7.51 -9.68
N GLY A 76 -8.95 7.83 -8.44
CA GLY A 76 -9.87 7.99 -7.32
C GLY A 76 -10.19 6.70 -6.56
N GLN A 77 -9.78 5.52 -7.03
CA GLN A 77 -10.03 4.24 -6.31
C GLN A 77 -9.38 4.22 -4.92
N TYR A 78 -8.21 4.84 -4.78
CA TYR A 78 -7.43 4.87 -3.53
C TYR A 78 -7.35 6.29 -2.95
N ALA A 79 -8.41 7.08 -3.11
CA ALA A 79 -8.49 8.43 -2.57
C ALA A 79 -8.85 8.40 -1.09
N LEU A 80 -7.90 8.77 -0.23
CA LEU A 80 -8.16 8.90 1.20
C LEU A 80 -9.04 10.12 1.48
N ARG A 81 -10.10 9.92 2.27
CA ARG A 81 -11.03 10.96 2.71
C ARG A 81 -11.11 11.00 4.23
N ALA A 82 -11.48 12.16 4.78
CA ALA A 82 -11.49 12.41 6.22
C ALA A 82 -12.47 11.49 6.98
N ASP A 83 -13.58 11.10 6.36
CA ASP A 83 -14.57 10.18 6.93
C ASP A 83 -14.03 8.75 7.10
N MET A 84 -13.10 8.31 6.25
CA MET A 84 -12.45 7.00 6.37
C MET A 84 -11.59 6.90 7.64
N LEU A 85 -11.00 8.02 8.07
CA LEU A 85 -10.13 8.08 9.25
C LEU A 85 -10.88 8.00 10.59
N LYS A 86 -12.22 7.99 10.59
CA LYS A 86 -13.02 7.79 11.81
C LYS A 86 -12.75 6.45 12.48
N HIS A 87 -12.25 5.48 11.72
CA HIS A 87 -11.92 4.14 12.18
C HIS A 87 -10.41 3.92 12.32
N ALA A 88 -9.59 4.96 12.14
CA ALA A 88 -8.15 4.87 12.33
C ALA A 88 -7.83 4.66 13.82
N ARG A 89 -6.70 3.98 14.08
CA ARG A 89 -6.20 3.82 15.45
C ARG A 89 -5.91 5.19 16.07
N PRO A 90 -6.22 5.39 17.37
CA PRO A 90 -5.82 6.59 18.07
C PRO A 90 -4.28 6.65 18.19
N ALA A 91 -3.75 7.86 18.20
CA ALA A 91 -2.32 8.13 18.42
C ALA A 91 -1.95 8.11 19.91
#